data_AF-A0A2D4SPN7-F1
#
_entry.id   AF-A0A2D4SPN7-F1
#
_cell.length_a   1.000
_cell.length_b   1.000
_cell.length_c   1.000
_cell.angle_alpha   90.00
_cell.angle_beta   90.00
_cell.angle_gamma   90.00
#
_symmetry.space_group_name_H-M   'P 1'
#
loop_
_entity.id
_entity.type
_entity.pdbx_description
1 polymer ?
#
loop_
_entity_poly.entity_id
_entity_poly.type
_entity_poly.pdbx_seq_one_letter_code
_entity_poly.pdbx_strand_id
1 'polypeptide(L)'
;MTSVLIIDDSAFTCKVLRRIISKYSQFSIVAEARNGYEGLKKIQEHQPEIVILDVEMPLMTGLELLKEVKKQQYRPRFLLFSAHTKKHAQITIDCLLAGGSDYICKPQFDPSLKTLHEELISKLTNLCSPSPIASLSYPITTNTLPPKLICIATSTGGPDTLKNLFSNLKPNFSIPILIVQHMPPIFTSLLSQTLSRQTNHTIIEAKDQGKICTNSIIIAKGGTHLIVKQQQQYVYQSVETPPVHGLRPAADLLFSSAATCA
;
A
#
# COMPACT_ATOMS: atom_id res chain seq x y z
N MET A 1 -23.31 9.76 -1.15
CA MET A 1 -22.81 8.85 -2.20
C MET A 1 -21.40 9.29 -2.52
N THR A 2 -20.45 8.38 -2.55
CA THR A 2 -19.06 8.68 -2.84
C THR A 2 -18.87 8.91 -4.32
N SER A 3 -18.32 10.06 -4.71
CA SER A 3 -18.02 10.39 -6.10
C SER A 3 -16.77 9.66 -6.60
N VAL A 4 -16.91 8.98 -7.74
CA VAL A 4 -15.85 8.18 -8.37
C VAL A 4 -15.56 8.71 -9.77
N LEU A 5 -14.29 8.90 -10.09
CA LEU A 5 -13.80 9.17 -11.45
C LEU A 5 -13.00 7.96 -11.94
N ILE A 6 -13.26 7.51 -13.16
CA ILE A 6 -12.50 6.43 -13.81
C ILE A 6 -11.56 7.04 -14.84
N ILE A 7 -10.27 6.71 -14.79
CA ILE A 7 -9.25 7.16 -15.74
C ILE A 7 -8.55 5.92 -16.28
N ASP A 8 -8.93 5.48 -17.48
CA ASP A 8 -8.38 4.31 -18.17
C ASP A 8 -8.63 4.48 -19.68
N ASP A 9 -7.63 4.17 -20.51
CA ASP A 9 -7.70 4.33 -21.96
C ASP A 9 -8.45 3.18 -22.66
N SER A 10 -8.62 2.04 -21.98
CA SER A 10 -9.38 0.90 -22.44
C SER A 10 -10.87 1.09 -22.23
N ALA A 11 -11.58 1.32 -23.33
CA ALA A 11 -13.05 1.38 -23.33
C ALA A 11 -13.70 0.11 -22.74
N PHE A 12 -13.05 -1.05 -22.88
CA PHE A 12 -13.50 -2.30 -22.26
C PHE A 12 -13.39 -2.25 -20.74
N THR A 13 -12.25 -1.82 -20.21
CA THR A 13 -12.03 -1.67 -18.76
C THR A 13 -13.02 -0.68 -18.16
N CYS A 14 -13.17 0.50 -18.75
CA CYS A 14 -14.15 1.50 -18.31
C CYS A 14 -15.57 0.92 -18.28
N LYS A 15 -15.97 0.15 -19.30
CA LYS A 15 -17.28 -0.52 -19.33
C LYS A 15 -17.44 -1.54 -18.20
N VAL A 16 -16.41 -2.33 -17.91
CA VAL A 16 -16.41 -3.30 -16.81
C VAL A 16 -16.52 -2.62 -15.45
N LEU A 17 -15.66 -1.63 -15.18
CA LEU A 17 -15.68 -0.86 -13.93
C LEU A 17 -17.03 -0.19 -13.73
N ARG A 18 -17.57 0.47 -14.77
CA ARG A 18 -18.90 1.08 -14.73
C ARG A 18 -19.98 0.06 -14.37
N ARG A 19 -19.99 -1.10 -15.04
CA ARG A 19 -20.97 -2.16 -14.77
C ARG A 19 -20.92 -2.67 -13.33
N ILE A 20 -19.73 -2.77 -12.74
CA ILE A 20 -19.57 -3.22 -11.35
C ILE A 20 -20.06 -2.13 -10.39
N ILE A 21 -19.54 -0.91 -10.53
CA ILE A 21 -19.79 0.20 -9.62
C ILE A 21 -21.26 0.64 -9.64
N SER A 22 -21.90 0.69 -10.82
CA SER A 22 -23.32 1.09 -10.94
C SER A 22 -24.30 0.16 -10.21
N LYS A 23 -23.89 -1.03 -9.77
CA LYS A 23 -24.72 -1.92 -8.95
C LYS A 23 -24.83 -1.46 -7.49
N TYR A 24 -23.98 -0.53 -7.05
CA TYR A 24 -23.84 -0.13 -5.66
C TYR A 24 -24.25 1.32 -5.49
N SER A 25 -25.40 1.55 -4.85
CA SER A 25 -25.97 2.90 -4.65
C SER A 25 -25.11 3.82 -3.79
N GLN A 26 -24.13 3.29 -3.05
CA GLN A 26 -23.19 4.10 -2.28
C GLN A 26 -22.18 4.87 -3.15
N PHE A 27 -21.94 4.43 -4.40
CA PHE A 27 -20.98 5.04 -5.31
C PHE A 27 -21.69 5.72 -6.48
N SER A 28 -21.15 6.85 -6.93
CA SER A 28 -21.63 7.58 -8.11
C SER A 28 -20.46 7.90 -9.04
N ILE A 29 -20.52 7.45 -10.29
CA ILE A 29 -19.49 7.77 -11.29
C ILE A 29 -19.77 9.17 -11.82
N VAL A 30 -18.94 10.14 -11.46
CA VAL A 30 -19.15 11.56 -11.81
C VAL A 30 -18.56 11.93 -13.17
N ALA A 31 -17.50 11.24 -13.59
CA ALA A 31 -16.91 11.41 -14.91
C ALA A 31 -15.98 10.24 -15.26
N GLU A 32 -15.52 10.21 -16.52
CA GLU A 32 -14.54 9.25 -17.03
C GLU A 32 -13.52 9.94 -17.94
N ALA A 33 -12.25 9.54 -17.91
CA ALA A 33 -11.19 10.10 -18.74
C ALA A 33 -10.38 8.99 -19.42
N ARG A 34 -9.76 9.30 -20.57
CA ARG A 34 -8.99 8.33 -21.36
C ARG A 34 -7.46 8.50 -21.27
N ASN A 35 -6.99 9.51 -20.54
CA ASN A 35 -5.58 9.79 -20.32
C ASN A 35 -5.40 10.73 -19.13
N GLY A 36 -4.16 10.92 -18.68
CA GLY A 36 -3.86 11.79 -17.55
C GLY A 36 -4.26 13.27 -17.74
N TYR A 37 -4.17 13.84 -18.95
CA TYR A 37 -4.54 15.25 -19.18
C TYR A 37 -6.05 15.48 -19.00
N GLU A 38 -6.88 14.62 -19.61
CA GLU A 38 -8.33 14.63 -19.39
C GLU A 38 -8.68 14.36 -17.93
N GLY A 39 -7.97 13.41 -17.31
CA GLY A 39 -8.11 13.05 -15.92
C GLY A 39 -7.89 14.25 -14.98
N LEU A 40 -6.78 14.97 -15.18
CA LEU A 40 -6.41 16.13 -14.38
C LEU A 40 -7.49 17.23 -14.42
N LYS A 41 -8.01 17.51 -15.62
CA LYS A 41 -9.10 18.48 -15.81
C LYS A 41 -10.38 18.03 -15.08
N LYS A 42 -10.77 16.77 -15.21
CA LYS A 42 -11.98 16.22 -14.57
C LYS A 42 -11.86 16.11 -13.05
N ILE A 43 -10.66 15.89 -12.51
CA ILE A 43 -10.40 15.97 -11.06
C ILE A 43 -10.70 17.38 -10.55
N GLN A 44 -10.28 18.42 -11.28
CA GLN A 44 -10.52 19.81 -10.89
C GLN A 44 -11.99 20.20 -11.01
N GLU A 45 -12.66 19.78 -12.09
CA GLU A 45 -14.06 20.12 -12.37
C GLU A 45 -15.04 19.42 -11.42
N HIS A 46 -14.82 18.13 -11.14
CA HIS A 46 -15.78 17.31 -10.41
C HIS A 46 -15.40 17.02 -8.96
N GLN A 47 -14.15 17.31 -8.56
CA GLN A 47 -13.60 17.01 -7.23
C GLN A 47 -14.06 15.63 -6.69
N PRO A 48 -13.75 14.53 -7.42
CA PRO A 48 -14.20 13.19 -7.06
C PRO A 48 -13.48 12.67 -5.81
N GLU A 49 -14.17 12.07 -4.85
CA GLU A 49 -13.54 11.53 -3.64
C GLU A 49 -12.57 10.37 -3.92
N ILE A 50 -12.88 9.55 -4.92
CA ILE A 50 -12.05 8.43 -5.37
C ILE A 50 -11.77 8.54 -6.87
N VAL A 51 -10.52 8.28 -7.25
CA VAL A 51 -10.11 8.11 -8.64
C VAL A 51 -9.61 6.69 -8.84
N ILE A 52 -10.26 5.94 -9.74
CA ILE A 52 -9.72 4.68 -10.25
C ILE A 52 -8.80 5.02 -11.41
N LEU A 53 -7.52 4.70 -11.29
CA LEU A 53 -6.48 5.19 -12.18
C LEU A 53 -5.69 4.03 -12.79
N ASP A 54 -5.75 3.90 -14.11
CA ASP A 54 -4.78 3.09 -14.84
C ASP A 54 -3.37 3.68 -14.70
N VAL A 55 -2.40 2.80 -14.43
CA VAL A 55 -1.01 3.20 -14.28
C VAL A 55 -0.32 3.43 -15.62
N GLU A 56 -0.73 2.73 -16.68
CA GLU A 56 -0.18 2.86 -18.03
C GLU A 56 -1.24 3.43 -18.97
N MET A 57 -1.03 4.66 -19.45
CA MET A 57 -1.94 5.35 -20.37
C MET A 57 -1.12 6.19 -21.35
N PRO A 58 -1.65 6.50 -22.56
CA PRO A 58 -1.00 7.37 -23.51
C PRO A 58 -0.94 8.83 -23.02
N LEU A 59 -0.02 9.61 -23.59
CA LEU A 59 0.20 11.05 -23.39
C LEU A 59 0.70 11.45 -21.98
N MET A 60 -0.03 11.07 -20.93
CA MET A 60 0.33 11.27 -19.53
C MET A 60 -0.01 9.99 -18.76
N THR A 61 1.02 9.37 -18.18
CA THR A 61 0.93 8.15 -17.38
C THR A 61 0.28 8.40 -16.02
N GLY A 62 -0.16 7.35 -15.34
CA GLY A 62 -0.72 7.46 -13.98
C GLY A 62 0.28 8.04 -12.97
N LEU A 63 1.57 7.72 -13.09
CA LEU A 63 2.61 8.27 -12.21
C LEU A 63 2.79 9.78 -12.42
N GLU A 64 2.78 10.25 -13.66
CA GLU A 64 2.86 11.68 -13.98
C GLU A 64 1.63 12.42 -13.47
N LEU A 65 0.44 11.85 -13.68
CA LEU A 65 -0.81 12.40 -13.14
C LEU A 65 -0.76 12.56 -11.62
N LEU A 66 -0.32 11.53 -10.89
CA LEU A 66 -0.19 11.59 -9.42
C LEU A 66 0.75 12.73 -8.99
N LYS A 67 1.88 12.91 -9.70
CA LYS A 67 2.82 14.01 -9.42
C LYS A 67 2.20 15.38 -9.69
N GLU A 68 1.42 15.54 -10.76
CA GLU A 68 0.73 16.79 -11.06
C GLU A 68 -0.38 17.10 -10.05
N VAL A 69 -1.19 16.11 -9.69
CA VAL A 69 -2.24 16.26 -8.66
C VAL A 69 -1.62 16.57 -7.29
N LYS A 70 -0.44 16.03 -6.98
CA LYS A 70 0.28 16.36 -5.75
C LYS A 70 0.64 17.84 -5.66
N LYS A 71 0.77 18.58 -6.76
CA LYS A 71 1.00 20.03 -6.73
C LYS A 71 -0.25 20.84 -6.42
N GLN A 72 -1.43 20.21 -6.42
CA GLN A 72 -2.73 20.86 -6.20
C GLN A 72 -3.15 20.78 -4.74
N GLN A 73 -4.09 21.66 -4.36
CA GLN A 73 -4.68 21.69 -3.02
C GLN A 73 -5.65 20.53 -2.78
N TYR A 74 -6.46 20.19 -3.78
CA TYR A 74 -7.38 19.05 -3.71
C TYR A 74 -6.67 17.76 -4.13
N ARG A 75 -6.75 16.72 -3.30
CA ARG A 75 -6.16 15.41 -3.58
C ARG A 75 -7.16 14.28 -3.26
N PRO A 76 -7.72 13.63 -4.29
CA PRO A 76 -8.61 12.50 -4.09
C PRO A 76 -7.84 11.23 -3.70
N ARG A 77 -8.55 10.20 -3.27
CA ARG A 77 -7.95 8.89 -3.00
C ARG A 77 -7.78 8.13 -4.32
N PHE A 78 -6.57 7.68 -4.61
CA PHE A 78 -6.27 6.98 -5.87
C PHE A 78 -6.24 5.47 -5.68
N LEU A 79 -7.15 4.77 -6.35
CA LEU A 79 -7.13 3.32 -6.49
C LEU A 79 -6.48 2.95 -7.82
N LEU A 80 -5.26 2.45 -7.77
CA LEU A 80 -4.49 2.11 -8.95
C LEU A 80 -5.02 0.83 -9.60
N PHE A 81 -5.10 0.81 -10.93
CA PHE A 81 -5.51 -0.35 -11.71
C PHE A 81 -4.35 -0.75 -12.62
N SER A 82 -3.75 -1.92 -12.39
CA SER A 82 -2.44 -2.26 -12.96
C SER A 82 -2.35 -3.70 -13.46
N ALA A 83 -1.62 -3.98 -14.53
CA ALA A 83 -1.50 -5.33 -15.06
C ALA A 83 -0.57 -6.24 -14.21
N HIS A 84 -0.76 -7.56 -14.29
CA HIS A 84 0.06 -8.56 -13.59
C HIS A 84 1.40 -8.84 -14.28
N THR A 85 2.32 -7.88 -14.31
CA THR A 85 3.70 -8.13 -14.77
C THR A 85 4.73 -7.53 -13.82
N LYS A 86 5.97 -8.03 -13.85
CA LYS A 86 7.07 -7.45 -13.03
C LYS A 86 7.31 -5.98 -13.34
N LYS A 87 7.27 -5.58 -14.61
CA LYS A 87 7.41 -4.18 -15.04
C LYS A 87 6.31 -3.30 -14.40
N HIS A 88 5.06 -3.76 -14.48
CA HIS A 88 3.92 -3.04 -13.93
C HIS A 88 3.94 -3.00 -12.41
N ALA A 89 4.46 -4.04 -11.74
CA ALA A 89 4.63 -4.03 -10.30
C ALA A 89 5.54 -2.89 -9.84
N GLN A 90 6.67 -2.63 -10.52
CA GLN A 90 7.55 -1.52 -10.21
C GLN A 90 6.83 -0.16 -10.38
N ILE A 91 6.14 0.04 -11.50
CA ILE A 91 5.36 1.27 -11.75
C ILE A 91 4.29 1.45 -10.67
N THR A 92 3.63 0.37 -10.25
CA THR A 92 2.61 0.41 -9.20
C THR A 92 3.20 0.82 -7.86
N ILE A 93 4.39 0.32 -7.49
CA ILE A 93 5.12 0.78 -6.30
C ILE A 93 5.43 2.28 -6.38
N ASP A 94 5.96 2.74 -7.51
CA ASP A 94 6.30 4.15 -7.70
C ASP A 94 5.05 5.04 -7.61
N CYS A 95 3.91 4.60 -8.14
CA CYS A 95 2.61 5.26 -8.00
C CYS A 95 2.12 5.28 -6.54
N LEU A 96 2.19 4.15 -5.81
CA LEU A 96 1.82 4.10 -4.39
C LEU A 96 2.66 5.09 -3.57
N LEU A 97 3.97 5.16 -3.83
CA LEU A 97 4.90 6.10 -3.19
C LEU A 97 4.78 7.56 -3.68
N ALA A 98 3.96 7.81 -4.71
CA ALA A 98 3.66 9.13 -5.23
C ALA A 98 2.30 9.67 -4.74
N GLY A 99 1.54 8.87 -3.99
CA GLY A 99 0.22 9.25 -3.45
C GLY A 99 -0.91 8.27 -3.82
N GLY A 100 -0.61 7.15 -4.46
CA GLY A 100 -1.56 6.05 -4.65
C GLY A 100 -2.03 5.50 -3.30
N SER A 101 -3.34 5.37 -3.10
CA SER A 101 -3.93 4.91 -1.85
C SER A 101 -3.97 3.39 -1.75
N ASP A 102 -4.32 2.71 -2.84
CA ASP A 102 -4.29 1.25 -2.95
C ASP A 102 -4.16 0.84 -4.41
N TYR A 103 -4.09 -0.45 -4.70
CA TYR A 103 -4.08 -0.99 -6.06
C TYR A 103 -4.99 -2.21 -6.19
N ILE A 104 -5.38 -2.49 -7.44
CA ILE A 104 -6.02 -3.73 -7.90
C ILE A 104 -5.31 -4.16 -9.17
N CYS A 105 -5.11 -5.46 -9.30
CA CYS A 105 -4.57 -6.01 -10.53
C CYS A 105 -5.69 -6.22 -11.57
N LYS A 106 -5.45 -5.80 -12.82
CA LYS A 106 -6.38 -6.05 -13.93
C LYS A 106 -6.50 -7.57 -14.14
N PRO A 107 -7.72 -8.13 -14.24
CA PRO A 107 -7.88 -9.57 -14.42
C PRO A 107 -7.25 -9.99 -15.76
N GLN A 108 -6.38 -11.01 -15.76
CA GLN A 108 -5.80 -11.53 -17.00
C GLN A 108 -6.85 -12.32 -17.80
N PHE A 109 -7.59 -13.20 -17.13
CA PHE A 109 -8.71 -13.96 -17.67
C PHE A 109 -9.65 -14.36 -16.53
N ASP A 110 -10.74 -13.62 -16.37
CA ASP A 110 -11.85 -14.01 -15.49
C ASP A 110 -13.17 -13.82 -16.27
N PRO A 111 -13.74 -14.89 -16.84
CA PRO A 111 -15.01 -14.82 -17.58
C PRO A 111 -16.16 -14.32 -16.69
N SER A 112 -16.06 -14.56 -15.38
CA SER A 112 -17.11 -14.24 -14.41
C SER A 112 -16.97 -12.85 -13.81
N LEU A 113 -15.78 -12.26 -13.87
CA LEU A 113 -15.38 -11.00 -13.24
C LEU A 113 -15.69 -10.94 -11.73
N LYS A 114 -15.94 -12.08 -11.09
CA LYS A 114 -16.39 -12.15 -9.69
C LYS A 114 -15.29 -11.71 -8.73
N THR A 115 -14.07 -12.21 -8.94
CA THR A 115 -12.93 -11.88 -8.09
C THR A 115 -12.61 -10.39 -8.16
N LEU A 116 -12.60 -9.83 -9.38
CA LEU A 116 -12.43 -8.39 -9.57
C LEU A 116 -13.55 -7.59 -8.90
N HIS A 117 -14.80 -8.04 -9.03
CA HIS A 117 -15.95 -7.37 -8.43
C HIS A 117 -15.80 -7.30 -6.91
N GLU A 118 -15.56 -8.44 -6.25
CA GLU A 118 -15.42 -8.51 -4.79
C GLU A 118 -14.25 -7.67 -4.28
N GLU A 119 -13.09 -7.76 -4.94
CA GLU A 119 -11.89 -6.99 -4.58
C GLU A 119 -12.12 -5.48 -4.77
N LEU A 120 -12.70 -5.07 -5.90
CA LEU A 120 -12.96 -3.67 -6.21
C LEU A 120 -13.86 -3.01 -5.18
N ILE A 121 -14.98 -3.65 -4.85
CA ILE A 121 -15.95 -3.08 -3.92
C ILE A 121 -15.39 -3.06 -2.50
N SER A 122 -14.66 -4.09 -2.10
CA SER A 122 -13.96 -4.11 -0.80
C SER A 122 -12.99 -2.94 -0.67
N LYS A 123 -12.12 -2.73 -1.67
CA LYS A 123 -11.14 -1.62 -1.64
C LYS A 123 -11.80 -0.25 -1.73
N LEU A 124 -12.80 -0.06 -2.60
CA LEU A 124 -13.54 1.19 -2.67
C LEU A 124 -14.22 1.52 -1.33
N THR A 125 -14.82 0.53 -0.68
CA THR A 125 -15.45 0.70 0.63
C THR A 125 -14.41 1.07 1.69
N ASN A 126 -13.26 0.39 1.72
CA ASN A 126 -12.17 0.72 2.65
C ASN A 126 -11.59 2.12 2.45
N LEU A 127 -11.56 2.62 1.20
CA LEU A 127 -11.15 3.98 0.89
C LEU A 127 -12.18 5.04 1.31
N CYS A 128 -13.47 4.67 1.40
CA CYS A 128 -14.52 5.57 1.87
C CYS A 128 -14.58 5.66 3.39
N SER A 129 -14.27 4.55 4.07
CA SER A 129 -14.24 4.52 5.52
C SER A 129 -13.27 5.60 6.02
N PRO A 130 -13.70 6.53 6.89
CA PRO A 130 -12.76 7.37 7.57
C PRO A 130 -11.78 6.43 8.27
N SER A 131 -10.47 6.58 8.02
CA SER A 131 -9.48 6.00 8.91
C SER A 131 -9.94 6.37 10.31
N PRO A 132 -10.19 5.42 11.22
CA PRO A 132 -10.41 5.79 12.59
C PRO A 132 -9.10 6.39 13.06
N ILE A 133 -8.98 7.72 12.92
CA ILE A 133 -8.23 8.54 13.85
C ILE A 133 -9.10 8.53 15.10
N ALA A 134 -9.27 7.34 15.69
CA ALA A 134 -9.36 7.30 17.12
C ALA A 134 -8.00 7.88 17.52
N SER A 135 -8.00 9.12 17.97
CA SER A 135 -7.01 9.62 18.91
C SER A 135 -7.09 8.68 20.12
N LEU A 136 -6.53 7.49 19.95
CA LEU A 136 -6.18 6.61 21.04
C LEU A 136 -5.08 7.39 21.74
N SER A 137 -5.51 8.18 22.72
CA SER A 137 -4.66 8.71 23.78
C SER A 137 -4.13 7.50 24.51
N TYR A 138 -3.14 6.81 23.94
CA TYR A 138 -2.35 5.88 24.71
C TYR A 138 -1.67 6.71 25.79
N PRO A 139 -1.81 6.35 27.07
CA PRO A 139 -0.99 6.97 28.09
C PRO A 139 0.45 6.84 27.61
N ILE A 140 1.10 7.98 27.38
CA ILE A 140 2.54 8.00 27.09
C ILE A 140 3.20 7.58 28.40
N THR A 141 3.32 6.27 28.60
CA THR A 141 4.18 5.73 29.64
C THR A 141 5.58 6.10 29.22
N THR A 142 6.19 7.04 29.93
CA THR A 142 7.60 7.34 29.82
C THR A 142 8.38 6.14 30.35
N ASN A 143 8.51 5.11 29.53
CA ASN A 143 9.36 3.99 29.85
C ASN A 143 10.79 4.54 29.89
N THR A 144 11.48 4.35 31.02
CA THR A 144 12.82 4.94 31.24
C THR A 144 13.90 4.24 30.43
N LEU A 145 13.62 3.04 29.92
CA LEU A 145 14.51 2.27 29.07
C LEU A 145 14.14 2.45 27.59
N PRO A 146 15.13 2.64 26.69
CA PRO A 146 14.86 2.71 25.26
C PRO A 146 14.29 1.38 24.76
N PRO A 147 13.34 1.39 23.80
CA PRO A 147 12.79 0.15 23.27
C PRO A 147 13.87 -0.67 22.56
N LYS A 148 13.81 -2.00 22.70
CA LYS A 148 14.77 -2.92 22.07
C LYS A 148 14.48 -3.15 20.59
N LEU A 149 13.23 -2.95 20.17
CA LEU A 149 12.70 -3.24 18.84
C LEU A 149 11.50 -2.33 18.56
N ILE A 150 11.34 -1.90 17.31
CA ILE A 150 10.13 -1.22 16.81
C ILE A 150 9.47 -2.14 15.79
N CYS A 151 8.18 -2.39 15.94
CA CYS A 151 7.38 -3.13 14.97
C CYS A 151 6.35 -2.17 14.34
N ILE A 152 6.28 -2.16 13.00
CA ILE A 152 5.36 -1.32 12.22
C ILE A 152 4.49 -2.24 11.38
N ALA A 153 3.19 -1.94 11.32
CA ALA A 153 2.27 -2.60 10.41
C ALA A 153 1.51 -1.57 9.58
N THR A 154 1.42 -1.80 8.28
CA THR A 154 0.75 -0.92 7.33
C THR A 154 -0.02 -1.72 6.26
N SER A 155 -1.07 -1.11 5.69
CA SER A 155 -1.90 -1.72 4.64
C SER A 155 -2.19 -0.68 3.55
N THR A 156 -3.43 -0.23 3.38
CA THR A 156 -3.83 0.86 2.46
C THR A 156 -3.11 2.16 2.86
N GLY A 157 -2.53 2.86 1.88
CA GLY A 157 -1.71 4.06 2.10
C GLY A 157 -0.36 3.79 2.77
N GLY A 158 -0.04 2.53 3.06
CA GLY A 158 1.16 2.11 3.77
C GLY A 158 2.47 2.53 3.11
N PRO A 159 2.69 2.27 1.80
CA PRO A 159 3.92 2.64 1.12
C PRO A 159 4.28 4.14 1.23
N ASP A 160 3.34 5.05 0.94
CA ASP A 160 3.58 6.50 1.08
C ASP A 160 3.82 6.89 2.54
N THR A 161 3.10 6.28 3.49
CA THR A 161 3.30 6.49 4.93
C THR A 161 4.70 6.08 5.38
N LEU A 162 5.17 4.90 4.96
CA LEU A 162 6.51 4.40 5.26
C LEU A 162 7.59 5.30 4.64
N LYS A 163 7.39 5.74 3.39
CA LYS A 163 8.28 6.71 2.76
C LYS A 163 8.37 8.01 3.55
N ASN A 164 7.23 8.60 3.89
CA ASN A 164 7.19 9.84 4.68
C ASN A 164 7.85 9.64 6.05
N LEU A 165 7.63 8.50 6.72
CA LEU A 165 8.30 8.16 7.97
C LEU A 165 9.82 8.15 7.80
N PHE A 166 10.34 7.37 6.84
CA PHE A 166 11.78 7.19 6.68
C PHE A 166 12.49 8.40 6.09
N SER A 167 11.83 9.19 5.24
CA SER A 167 12.37 10.48 4.76
C SER A 167 12.56 11.51 5.87
N ASN A 168 11.75 11.44 6.94
CA ASN A 168 11.86 12.33 8.10
C ASN A 168 12.66 11.73 9.26
N LEU A 169 12.96 10.43 9.21
CA LEU A 169 13.75 9.74 10.22
C LEU A 169 15.25 9.97 9.94
N LYS A 170 15.98 10.45 10.94
CA LYS A 170 17.44 10.60 10.84
C LYS A 170 18.10 9.24 10.52
N PRO A 171 19.09 9.19 9.62
CA PRO A 171 19.86 7.98 9.39
C PRO A 171 20.60 7.56 10.67
N ASN A 172 20.95 6.27 10.78
CA ASN A 172 21.71 5.69 11.90
C ASN A 172 20.99 5.73 13.26
N PHE A 173 19.69 5.40 13.30
CA PHE A 173 18.98 5.19 14.56
C PHE A 173 19.30 3.81 15.15
N SER A 174 19.50 3.73 16.46
CA SER A 174 20.06 2.56 17.17
C SER A 174 19.10 1.36 17.31
N ILE A 175 17.80 1.58 17.11
CA ILE A 175 16.75 0.61 17.46
C ILE A 175 16.24 -0.08 16.20
N PRO A 176 16.38 -1.41 16.02
CA PRO A 176 15.91 -2.11 14.82
C PRO A 176 14.39 -1.94 14.57
N ILE A 177 14.00 -1.86 13.30
CA ILE A 177 12.61 -1.73 12.85
C ILE A 177 12.22 -2.94 11.99
N LEU A 178 11.14 -3.62 12.37
CA LEU A 178 10.52 -4.67 11.56
C LEU A 178 9.15 -4.19 11.06
N ILE A 179 8.85 -4.47 9.79
CA ILE A 179 7.69 -3.91 9.10
C ILE A 179 6.89 -5.05 8.48
N VAL A 180 5.60 -5.09 8.75
CA VAL A 180 4.64 -5.86 7.96
C VAL A 180 3.84 -4.89 7.09
N GLN A 181 3.98 -5.02 5.78
CA GLN A 181 3.11 -4.38 4.82
C GLN A 181 2.32 -5.47 4.08
N HIS A 182 0.99 -5.37 4.05
CA HIS A 182 0.13 -6.34 3.36
C HIS A 182 0.29 -6.26 1.83
N MET A 183 1.29 -6.95 1.29
CA MET A 183 1.60 -6.96 -0.15
C MET A 183 2.07 -8.36 -0.60
N PRO A 184 1.81 -8.74 -1.87
CA PRO A 184 2.30 -9.99 -2.45
C PRO A 184 3.84 -10.07 -2.54
N PRO A 185 4.41 -11.27 -2.76
CA PRO A 185 5.87 -11.49 -2.76
C PRO A 185 6.68 -10.58 -3.69
N ILE A 186 6.19 -10.34 -4.92
CA ILE A 186 6.90 -9.47 -5.87
C ILE A 186 6.94 -8.01 -5.38
N PHE A 187 5.88 -7.59 -4.68
CA PHE A 187 5.68 -6.20 -4.29
C PHE A 187 6.49 -5.82 -3.05
N THR A 188 6.63 -6.72 -2.06
CA THR A 188 7.43 -6.47 -0.85
C THR A 188 8.91 -6.24 -1.15
N SER A 189 9.47 -7.01 -2.08
CA SER A 189 10.86 -6.87 -2.52
C SER A 189 11.12 -5.53 -3.23
N LEU A 190 10.22 -5.15 -4.15
CA LEU A 190 10.31 -3.88 -4.87
C LEU A 190 10.10 -2.68 -3.92
N LEU A 191 9.22 -2.82 -2.93
CA LEU A 191 9.00 -1.80 -1.91
C LEU A 191 10.27 -1.55 -1.09
N SER A 192 10.93 -2.58 -0.56
CA SER A 192 12.16 -2.41 0.24
C SER A 192 13.28 -1.77 -0.57
N GLN A 193 13.45 -2.19 -1.83
CA GLN A 193 14.44 -1.61 -2.75
C GLN A 193 14.15 -0.14 -3.05
N THR A 194 12.88 0.20 -3.34
CA THR A 194 12.50 1.57 -3.69
C THR A 194 12.59 2.50 -2.49
N LEU A 195 12.14 2.06 -1.30
CA LEU A 195 12.29 2.84 -0.07
C LEU A 195 13.76 3.08 0.28
N SER A 196 14.62 2.06 0.15
CA SER A 196 16.06 2.23 0.39
C SER A 196 16.65 3.32 -0.50
N ARG A 197 16.32 3.28 -1.80
CA ARG A 197 16.77 4.26 -2.79
C ARG A 197 16.27 5.68 -2.51
N GLN A 198 15.11 5.84 -1.90
CA GLN A 198 14.45 7.15 -1.71
C GLN A 198 14.64 7.78 -0.33
N THR A 199 15.13 7.03 0.68
CA THR A 199 15.08 7.48 2.09
C THR A 199 16.43 7.52 2.80
N ASN A 200 17.54 7.24 2.12
CA ASN A 200 18.90 7.15 2.70
C ASN A 200 19.04 6.10 3.83
N HIS A 201 18.12 5.14 3.89
CA HIS A 201 18.13 4.02 4.82
C HIS A 201 18.40 2.72 4.07
N THR A 202 19.05 1.76 4.73
CA THR A 202 19.17 0.40 4.18
C THR A 202 17.99 -0.43 4.65
N ILE A 203 17.02 -0.64 3.76
CA ILE A 203 15.77 -1.36 4.01
C ILE A 203 15.80 -2.66 3.20
N ILE A 204 15.78 -3.79 3.89
CA ILE A 204 15.86 -5.11 3.26
C ILE A 204 14.54 -5.86 3.40
N GLU A 205 14.23 -6.70 2.42
CA GLU A 205 13.22 -7.73 2.58
C GLU A 205 13.78 -8.87 3.45
N ALA A 206 12.94 -9.40 4.33
CA ALA A 206 13.28 -10.53 5.18
C ALA A 206 13.63 -11.76 4.33
N LYS A 207 14.75 -12.40 4.67
CA LYS A 207 15.08 -13.73 4.16
C LYS A 207 14.31 -14.80 4.95
N ASP A 208 14.63 -16.06 4.74
CA ASP A 208 14.00 -17.17 5.47
C ASP A 208 14.29 -17.08 6.98
N GLN A 209 15.50 -16.65 7.34
CA GLN A 209 15.90 -16.32 8.70
C GLN A 209 17.05 -15.33 8.70
N GLY A 210 17.21 -14.57 9.79
CA GLY A 210 18.33 -13.66 9.93
C GLY A 210 18.43 -13.04 11.32
N LYS A 211 19.58 -12.40 11.57
CA LYS A 211 19.81 -11.64 12.81
C LYS A 211 19.13 -10.28 12.72
N ILE A 212 18.62 -9.81 13.84
CA ILE A 212 18.11 -8.44 13.99
C ILE A 212 19.26 -7.61 14.57
N CYS A 213 19.96 -6.89 13.70
CA CYS A 213 21.09 -6.04 14.10
C CYS A 213 20.59 -4.62 14.43
N THR A 214 21.38 -3.88 15.22
CA THR A 214 21.18 -2.43 15.40
C THR A 214 21.11 -1.73 14.03
N ASN A 215 20.25 -0.73 13.90
CA ASN A 215 20.01 0.04 12.68
C ASN A 215 19.40 -0.76 11.50
N SER A 216 18.98 -2.02 11.70
CA SER A 216 18.33 -2.79 10.64
C SER A 216 16.87 -2.36 10.43
N ILE A 217 16.47 -2.21 9.17
CA ILE A 217 15.06 -2.07 8.76
C ILE A 217 14.71 -3.25 7.88
N ILE A 218 13.75 -4.05 8.33
CA ILE A 218 13.40 -5.34 7.71
C ILE A 218 11.91 -5.35 7.37
N ILE A 219 11.57 -5.51 6.09
CA ILE A 219 10.20 -5.69 5.62
C ILE A 219 9.90 -7.18 5.50
N ALA A 220 8.76 -7.62 6.01
CA ALA A 220 8.27 -8.99 5.86
C ALA A 220 8.15 -9.37 4.38
N LYS A 221 8.65 -10.56 4.03
CA LYS A 221 8.54 -11.13 2.69
C LYS A 221 7.07 -11.48 2.40
N GLY A 222 6.56 -11.03 1.26
CA GLY A 222 5.23 -11.40 0.80
C GLY A 222 5.08 -12.92 0.68
N GLY A 223 3.93 -13.46 1.06
CA GLY A 223 3.69 -14.91 1.03
C GLY A 223 4.24 -15.70 2.22
N THR A 224 4.94 -15.07 3.16
CA THR A 224 5.29 -15.66 4.47
C THR A 224 4.85 -14.74 5.61
N HIS A 225 4.91 -15.21 6.86
CA HIS A 225 4.76 -14.37 8.05
C HIS A 225 6.12 -14.11 8.68
N LEU A 226 6.36 -12.88 9.12
CA LEU A 226 7.57 -12.51 9.84
C LEU A 226 7.34 -12.67 11.35
N ILE A 227 8.19 -13.44 12.02
CA ILE A 227 8.19 -13.60 13.47
C ILE A 227 9.54 -13.24 14.07
N VAL A 228 9.53 -12.80 15.33
CA VAL A 228 10.72 -12.51 16.13
C VAL A 228 10.93 -13.64 17.14
N LYS A 229 12.18 -14.02 17.36
CA LYS A 229 12.59 -14.94 18.43
C LYS A 229 13.74 -14.35 19.21
N GLN A 230 13.71 -14.51 20.53
CA GLN A 230 14.85 -14.22 21.39
C GLN A 230 15.69 -15.47 21.58
N GLN A 231 16.96 -15.40 21.16
CA GLN A 231 17.98 -16.41 21.44
C GLN A 231 19.11 -15.74 22.24
N GLN A 232 20.37 -16.02 21.92
CA GLN A 232 21.51 -15.21 22.41
C GLN A 232 21.40 -13.74 21.96
N GLN A 233 20.69 -13.49 20.85
CA GLN A 233 20.30 -12.18 20.34
C GLN A 233 18.92 -12.28 19.66
N TYR A 234 18.32 -11.14 19.32
CA TYR A 234 17.09 -11.12 18.53
C TYR A 234 17.34 -11.64 17.11
N VAL A 235 16.50 -12.56 16.66
CA VAL A 235 16.49 -13.09 15.29
C VAL A 235 15.08 -13.00 14.72
N TYR A 236 14.99 -12.90 13.40
CA TYR A 236 13.73 -13.01 12.67
C TYR A 236 13.68 -14.32 11.88
N GLN A 237 12.46 -14.80 11.66
CA GLN A 237 12.20 -15.95 10.79
C GLN A 237 10.97 -15.68 9.94
N SER A 238 11.04 -16.04 8.65
CA SER A 238 9.89 -16.14 7.76
C SER A 238 9.26 -17.52 7.90
N VAL A 239 7.99 -17.60 8.25
CA VAL A 239 7.25 -18.85 8.44
C VAL A 239 6.09 -18.97 7.46
N GLU A 240 5.91 -20.17 6.90
CA GLU A 240 4.82 -20.50 6.00
C GLU A 240 3.66 -21.15 6.76
N THR A 241 2.96 -20.34 7.55
CA THR A 241 1.70 -20.74 8.17
C THR A 241 0.50 -20.37 7.29
N PRO A 242 -0.70 -20.92 7.56
CA PRO A 242 -1.93 -20.48 6.92
C PRO A 242 -2.16 -18.96 7.08
N PRO A 243 -2.82 -18.30 6.12
CA PRO A 243 -3.12 -16.87 6.22
C PRO A 243 -3.91 -16.52 7.49
N VAL A 244 -3.60 -15.38 8.09
CA VAL A 244 -4.34 -14.82 9.24
C VAL A 244 -5.18 -13.66 8.75
N HIS A 245 -6.49 -13.70 9.00
CA HIS A 245 -7.45 -12.76 8.42
C HIS A 245 -7.39 -12.69 6.88
N GLY A 246 -7.00 -13.77 6.22
CA GLY A 246 -6.80 -13.83 4.77
C GLY A 246 -5.51 -13.16 4.27
N LEU A 247 -4.61 -12.75 5.18
CA LEU A 247 -3.41 -11.99 4.86
C LEU A 247 -2.14 -12.81 5.11
N ARG A 248 -1.13 -12.60 4.26
CA ARG A 248 0.21 -13.17 4.39
C ARG A 248 1.25 -12.31 3.63
N PRO A 249 1.98 -11.40 4.31
CA PRO A 249 2.20 -11.34 5.75
C PRO A 249 1.02 -10.74 6.53
N ALA A 250 0.90 -11.11 7.80
CA ALA A 250 -0.06 -10.57 8.76
C ALA A 250 0.67 -9.97 9.96
N ALA A 251 0.21 -8.82 10.44
CA ALA A 251 0.87 -8.05 11.50
C ALA A 251 0.86 -8.76 12.85
N ASP A 252 -0.22 -9.49 13.15
CA ASP A 252 -0.48 -10.17 14.41
C ASP A 252 0.67 -11.09 14.82
N LEU A 253 1.25 -11.83 13.87
CA LEU A 253 2.36 -12.74 14.13
C LEU A 253 3.64 -11.99 14.48
N LEU A 254 3.92 -10.86 13.81
CA LEU A 254 5.06 -10.02 14.16
C LEU A 254 4.88 -9.44 15.56
N PHE A 255 3.72 -8.87 15.85
CA PHE A 255 3.46 -8.20 17.13
C PHE A 255 3.44 -9.17 18.31
N SER A 256 2.72 -10.29 18.19
CA SER A 256 2.65 -11.30 19.25
C SER A 256 4.02 -11.93 19.55
N SER A 257 4.79 -12.27 18.52
CA SER A 257 6.12 -12.83 18.70
C SER A 257 7.12 -11.82 19.27
N ALA A 258 7.06 -10.56 18.83
CA ALA A 258 7.87 -9.48 19.41
C ALA A 258 7.53 -9.21 20.88
N ALA A 259 6.24 -9.16 21.23
CA ALA A 259 5.77 -8.96 22.60
C ALA A 259 6.21 -10.09 23.53
N THR A 260 6.23 -11.34 23.05
CA THR A 260 6.70 -12.50 23.81
C THR A 260 8.21 -12.43 24.09
N CYS A 261 8.96 -11.68 23.27
CA CYS A 261 10.42 -11.55 23.38
C CYS A 261 10.88 -10.27 24.11
N ALA A 262 9.95 -9.38 24.49
CA ALA A 262 10.23 -8.07 25.09
C ALA A 262 10.51 -8.20 26.60
#